data_AF-Q50FQ9-F1
#
_entry.id   AF-Q50FQ9-F1
#
_cell.length_a   1.000
_cell.length_b   1.000
_cell.length_c   1.000
_cell.angle_alpha   90.00
_cell.angle_beta   90.00
_cell.angle_gamma   90.00
#
_symmetry.space_group_name_H-M   'P 1'
#
loop_
_entity.id
_entity.type
_entity.pdbx_description
1 polymer ?
#
loop_
_entity_poly.entity_id
_entity_poly.type
_entity_poly.pdbx_seq_one_letter_code
_entity_poly.pdbx_strand_id
1 'polypeptide(L)'
;SVHNGSSLFNSDSGMVAIRKHIIENDYLEAIVALPTNMFYNTGIPTFIWIITNKKPEHKKGKVQLINATNEEYFSKMKKSLGSKQNEMTKEHIEKITKLFLENASNKDCKILDNEDFGYTKIIIEKPKSIEALKDDEKFAKLKDKDKIL
;
A
#
# COMPACT_ATOMS: atom_id res chain seq x y z
N SER A 1 -17.55 -9.77 -4.25
CA SER A 1 -16.51 -9.48 -5.26
C SER A 1 -15.22 -9.13 -4.54
N VAL A 2 -14.21 -9.99 -4.60
CA VAL A 2 -12.87 -9.71 -4.02
C VAL A 2 -12.17 -8.75 -4.98
N HIS A 3 -12.10 -7.47 -4.62
CA HIS A 3 -11.43 -6.46 -5.43
C HIS A 3 -9.93 -6.50 -5.13
N ASN A 4 -9.16 -7.10 -6.04
CA ASN A 4 -7.69 -7.12 -6.01
C ASN A 4 -7.04 -5.94 -6.74
N GLY A 5 -7.77 -4.83 -6.92
CA GLY A 5 -7.12 -3.53 -7.11
C GLY A 5 -6.54 -3.14 -5.76
N SER A 6 -5.23 -3.10 -5.61
CA SER A 6 -4.55 -2.94 -4.33
C SER A 6 -5.07 -1.75 -3.50
N SER A 7 -5.77 -2.04 -2.40
CA SER A 7 -6.12 -1.07 -1.35
C SER A 7 -4.90 -0.40 -0.72
N LEU A 8 -3.67 -0.78 -1.09
CA LEU A 8 -2.42 -0.13 -0.67
C LEU A 8 -1.90 0.91 -1.68
N PHE A 9 -2.29 0.85 -2.96
CA PHE A 9 -1.69 1.69 -4.02
C PHE A 9 -2.66 2.28 -5.06
N ASN A 10 -3.95 1.94 -5.04
CA ASN A 10 -4.88 2.51 -6.04
C ASN A 10 -5.00 4.03 -5.91
N SER A 11 -4.97 4.73 -7.04
CA SER A 11 -5.17 6.18 -7.18
C SER A 11 -6.64 6.59 -7.31
N ASP A 12 -7.58 5.66 -7.06
CA ASP A 12 -9.01 5.95 -7.11
C ASP A 12 -9.40 6.83 -5.92
N SER A 13 -10.00 7.98 -6.22
CA SER A 13 -10.23 9.09 -5.29
C SER A 13 -10.92 8.66 -3.99
N GLY A 14 -11.87 7.71 -4.05
CA GLY A 14 -12.58 7.20 -2.87
C GLY A 14 -11.72 6.31 -1.98
N MET A 15 -10.99 5.33 -2.56
CA MET A 15 -10.13 4.42 -1.79
C MET A 15 -8.93 5.14 -1.17
N VAL A 16 -8.38 6.15 -1.87
CA VAL A 16 -7.33 7.02 -1.33
C VAL A 16 -7.85 7.79 -0.12
N ALA A 17 -9.06 8.36 -0.21
CA ALA A 17 -9.66 9.10 0.91
C ALA A 17 -9.89 8.21 2.14
N ILE A 18 -10.35 6.97 1.95
CA ILE A 18 -10.53 6.00 3.04
C ILE A 18 -9.19 5.64 3.69
N ARG A 19 -8.17 5.29 2.89
CA ARG A 19 -6.83 4.97 3.43
C ARG A 19 -6.26 6.16 4.20
N LYS A 20 -6.36 7.35 3.61
CA LYS A 20 -5.92 8.60 4.23
C LYS A 20 -6.61 8.80 5.58
N HIS A 21 -7.93 8.67 5.63
CA HIS A 21 -8.69 8.81 6.88
C HIS A 21 -8.24 7.79 7.95
N ILE A 22 -8.04 6.52 7.59
CA ILE A 22 -7.60 5.48 8.54
C ILE A 22 -6.21 5.81 9.11
N ILE A 23 -5.28 6.28 8.28
CA ILE A 23 -3.90 6.59 8.70
C ILE A 23 -3.86 7.90 9.51
N GLU A 24 -4.54 8.95 9.06
CA GLU A 24 -4.59 10.25 9.74
C GLU A 24 -5.23 10.17 11.13
N ASN A 25 -6.21 9.28 11.30
CA ASN A 25 -6.85 9.05 12.61
C ASN A 25 -6.12 7.98 13.45
N ASP A 26 -4.94 7.55 13.03
CA ASP A 26 -4.13 6.56 13.74
C ASP A 26 -4.85 5.23 14.01
N TYR A 27 -5.72 4.80 13.09
CA TYR A 27 -6.48 3.56 13.23
C TYR A 27 -5.73 2.32 12.71
N LEU A 28 -4.80 2.51 11.76
CA LEU A 28 -4.05 1.40 11.17
C LEU A 28 -2.91 0.96 12.07
N GLU A 29 -2.99 -0.18 12.74
CA GLU A 29 -1.93 -0.68 13.62
C GLU A 29 -0.86 -1.46 12.86
N ALA A 30 -1.27 -2.36 11.96
CA ALA A 30 -0.32 -3.14 11.18
C ALA A 30 -0.86 -3.57 9.82
N ILE A 31 0.06 -3.82 8.89
CA ILE A 31 -0.21 -4.47 7.62
C ILE A 31 0.67 -5.70 7.52
N VAL A 32 0.07 -6.86 7.26
CA VAL A 32 0.77 -8.13 7.06
C VAL A 32 0.68 -8.52 5.59
N ALA A 33 1.80 -8.53 4.88
CA ALA A 33 1.88 -9.06 3.52
C ALA A 33 1.96 -10.60 3.56
N LEU A 34 1.04 -11.27 2.88
CA LEU A 34 0.96 -12.73 2.84
C LEU A 34 1.63 -13.31 1.59
N PRO A 35 2.03 -14.60 1.63
CA PRO A 35 2.53 -15.30 0.45
C PRO A 35 1.53 -15.28 -0.72
N THR A 36 2.04 -15.42 -1.93
CA THR A 36 1.22 -15.66 -3.12
C THR A 36 0.58 -17.05 -3.08
N ASN A 37 -0.41 -17.30 -3.95
CA ASN A 37 -1.02 -18.63 -4.11
C ASN A 37 -1.60 -19.22 -2.81
N MET A 38 -2.08 -18.37 -1.91
CA MET A 38 -2.72 -18.75 -0.64
C MET A 38 -4.23 -19.04 -0.77
N PHE A 39 -4.86 -18.58 -1.86
CA PHE A 39 -6.30 -18.67 -2.08
C PHE A 39 -6.64 -19.46 -3.34
N TYR A 40 -7.76 -20.18 -3.32
CA TYR A 40 -8.19 -21.06 -4.41
C TYR A 40 -8.43 -20.31 -5.73
N ASN A 41 -8.98 -19.11 -5.65
CA ASN A 41 -9.50 -18.35 -6.79
C ASN A 41 -8.49 -17.36 -7.39
N THR A 42 -7.37 -17.10 -6.73
CA THR A 42 -6.37 -16.12 -7.20
C THR A 42 -4.98 -16.40 -6.65
N GLY A 43 -3.97 -16.26 -7.50
CA GLY A 43 -2.56 -16.33 -7.12
C GLY A 43 -1.94 -14.98 -6.70
N ILE A 44 -2.73 -13.91 -6.68
CA ILE A 44 -2.26 -12.55 -6.43
C ILE A 44 -1.75 -12.43 -4.98
N PRO A 45 -0.65 -11.69 -4.71
CA PRO A 45 -0.24 -11.35 -3.34
C PRO A 45 -1.37 -10.66 -2.57
N THR A 46 -1.55 -11.03 -1.32
CA THR A 46 -2.62 -10.48 -0.47
C THR A 46 -2.02 -9.89 0.80
N PHE A 47 -2.83 -9.10 1.50
CA PHE A 47 -2.42 -8.47 2.74
C PHE A 47 -3.57 -8.42 3.74
N ILE A 48 -3.25 -8.39 5.02
CA ILE A 48 -4.19 -8.22 6.13
C ILE A 48 -3.95 -6.86 6.75
N TRP A 49 -5.02 -6.07 6.93
CA TRP A 49 -4.98 -4.83 7.69
C TRP A 49 -5.48 -5.08 9.10
N ILE A 50 -4.67 -4.71 10.08
CA ILE A 50 -5.05 -4.72 11.49
C ILE A 50 -5.40 -3.30 11.86
N ILE A 51 -6.68 -3.07 12.13
CA ILE A 51 -7.25 -1.75 12.43
C ILE A 51 -7.80 -1.78 13.85
N THR A 52 -7.48 -0.76 14.64
CA THR A 52 -7.98 -0.59 16.01
C THR A 52 -8.22 0.89 16.30
N ASN A 53 -9.24 1.18 17.09
CA ASN A 53 -9.47 2.51 17.66
C ASN A 53 -8.87 2.67 19.07
N LYS A 54 -8.17 1.65 19.57
CA LYS A 54 -7.55 1.60 20.90
C LYS A 54 -6.12 1.09 20.79
N LYS A 55 -5.27 1.84 20.08
CA LYS A 55 -3.84 1.52 20.03
C LYS A 55 -3.21 1.68 21.41
N PRO A 56 -2.37 0.72 21.84
CA PRO A 56 -1.58 0.89 23.06
C PRO A 56 -0.58 2.05 22.87
N GLU A 57 -0.20 2.71 23.97
CA GLU A 57 0.61 3.93 23.92
C GLU A 57 1.90 3.78 23.11
N HIS A 58 2.57 2.63 23.23
CA HIS A 58 3.82 2.34 22.54
C HIS A 58 3.69 2.11 21.02
N LYS A 59 2.46 2.01 20.47
CA LYS A 59 2.17 1.88 19.03
C LYS A 59 1.46 3.10 18.43
N LYS A 60 1.12 4.10 19.23
CA LYS A 60 0.45 5.32 18.73
C LYS A 60 1.33 6.07 17.74
N GLY A 61 0.69 6.63 16.71
CA GLY A 61 1.34 7.37 15.64
C GLY A 61 2.16 6.51 14.68
N LYS A 62 2.12 5.18 14.83
CA LYS A 62 2.98 4.24 14.10
C LYS A 62 2.17 3.13 13.44
N VAL A 63 2.71 2.63 12.34
CA VAL A 63 2.21 1.46 11.62
C VAL A 63 3.32 0.41 11.53
N GLN A 64 2.96 -0.82 11.87
CA GLN A 64 3.85 -1.97 11.74
C GLN A 64 3.63 -2.66 10.38
N LEU A 65 4.68 -2.78 9.58
CA LEU A 65 4.69 -3.51 8.32
C LEU A 65 5.37 -4.86 8.51
N ILE A 66 4.61 -5.95 8.36
CA ILE A 66 5.11 -7.32 8.50
C ILE A 66 5.14 -7.97 7.13
N ASN A 67 6.31 -8.44 6.71
CA ASN A 67 6.52 -9.13 5.46
C ASN A 67 6.56 -10.64 5.67
N ALA A 68 5.43 -11.32 5.48
CA ALA A 68 5.32 -12.76 5.57
C ALA A 68 5.31 -13.45 4.19
N THR A 69 5.88 -12.84 3.14
CA THR A 69 5.90 -13.45 1.79
C THR A 69 6.95 -14.54 1.60
N ASN A 70 7.91 -14.63 2.53
CA ASN A 70 9.08 -15.51 2.42
C ASN A 70 8.75 -16.96 2.76
N GLU A 71 9.59 -17.91 2.33
CA GLU A 71 9.40 -19.35 2.53
C GLU A 71 9.35 -19.77 4.03
N GLU A 72 9.80 -18.91 4.94
CA GLU A 72 9.72 -19.15 6.39
C GLU A 72 8.28 -19.11 6.97
N TYR A 73 7.34 -18.59 6.17
CA TYR A 73 5.96 -18.33 6.56
C TYR A 73 4.94 -19.18 5.79
N PHE A 74 5.36 -20.11 4.93
CA PHE A 74 4.45 -21.03 4.26
C PHE A 74 5.10 -22.36 3.91
N SER A 75 4.28 -23.37 3.68
CA SER A 75 4.68 -24.63 3.07
C SER A 75 3.97 -24.82 1.75
N LYS A 76 4.66 -25.45 0.79
CA LYS A 76 4.04 -25.84 -0.48
C LYS A 76 3.14 -27.05 -0.25
N MET A 77 1.92 -26.98 -0.79
CA MET A 77 0.97 -28.06 -0.72
C MET A 77 1.40 -29.21 -1.64
N LYS A 78 1.14 -30.45 -1.21
CA LYS A 78 1.39 -31.64 -2.04
C LYS A 78 0.49 -31.72 -3.27
N LYS A 79 -0.72 -31.19 -3.17
CA LYS A 79 -1.70 -31.10 -4.26
C LYS A 79 -2.24 -29.69 -4.32
N SER A 80 -2.04 -29.05 -5.46
CA SER A 80 -2.62 -27.72 -5.73
C SER A 80 -4.14 -27.82 -5.80
N LEU A 81 -4.81 -26.80 -5.28
CA LEU A 81 -6.27 -26.64 -5.38
C LEU A 81 -6.55 -25.33 -6.12
N GLY A 82 -6.73 -25.41 -7.44
CA GLY A 82 -6.82 -24.23 -8.29
C GLY A 82 -5.54 -23.40 -8.22
N SER A 83 -5.67 -22.10 -7.89
CA SER A 83 -4.53 -21.21 -7.67
C SER A 83 -3.86 -21.41 -6.31
N LYS A 84 -4.47 -22.16 -5.38
CA LYS A 84 -3.90 -22.40 -4.05
C LYS A 84 -2.81 -23.46 -4.14
N GLN A 85 -1.59 -23.05 -3.82
CA GLN A 85 -0.41 -23.91 -3.81
C GLN A 85 0.37 -23.82 -2.50
N ASN A 86 0.11 -22.77 -1.71
CA ASN A 86 0.79 -22.52 -0.45
C ASN A 86 -0.19 -22.65 0.72
N GLU A 87 0.32 -23.08 1.87
CA GLU A 87 -0.42 -23.15 3.12
C GLU A 87 0.40 -22.65 4.30
N MET A 88 -0.29 -22.06 5.28
CA MET A 88 0.30 -21.66 6.55
C MET A 88 -0.03 -22.72 7.60
N THR A 89 1.01 -23.27 8.23
CA THR A 89 0.84 -24.13 9.39
C THR A 89 0.67 -23.26 10.64
N LYS A 90 0.38 -23.90 11.78
CA LYS A 90 0.24 -23.20 13.05
C LYS A 90 1.52 -22.46 13.43
N GLU A 91 2.68 -23.06 13.17
CA GLU A 91 3.99 -22.49 13.46
C GLU A 91 4.23 -21.21 12.66
N HIS A 92 3.81 -21.16 11.39
CA HIS A 92 3.92 -19.95 10.58
C HIS A 92 3.06 -18.81 11.15
N ILE A 93 1.83 -19.14 11.54
CA ILE A 93 0.90 -18.17 12.15
C ILE A 93 1.46 -17.65 13.48
N GLU A 94 2.02 -18.54 14.31
CA GLU A 94 2.64 -18.18 15.59
C GLU A 94 3.84 -17.25 15.38
N LYS A 95 4.69 -17.48 14.36
CA LYS A 95 5.80 -16.56 14.02
C LYS A 95 5.30 -15.16 13.64
N ILE A 96 4.29 -15.07 12.76
CA ILE A 96 3.71 -13.77 12.36
C ILE A 96 3.08 -13.07 13.56
N THR A 97 2.37 -13.83 14.40
CA THR A 97 1.76 -13.31 15.63
C THR A 97 2.81 -12.78 16.59
N LYS A 98 3.92 -13.51 16.75
CA LYS A 98 5.06 -13.09 17.57
C LYS A 98 5.65 -11.78 17.07
N LEU A 99 5.89 -11.64 15.76
CA LEU A 99 6.36 -10.38 15.16
C LEU A 99 5.42 -9.21 15.49
N PHE A 100 4.11 -9.43 15.35
CA PHE A 100 3.10 -8.42 15.67
C PHE A 100 3.09 -8.01 17.15
N LEU A 101 3.30 -8.95 18.07
CA LEU A 101 3.30 -8.70 19.51
C LEU A 101 4.60 -8.06 20.00
N GLU A 102 5.76 -8.48 19.46
CA GLU A 102 7.07 -7.95 19.86
C GLU A 102 7.25 -6.48 19.47
N ASN A 103 6.59 -6.04 18.39
CA ASN A 103 6.63 -4.67 17.92
C ASN A 103 8.07 -4.11 17.84
N ALA A 104 8.98 -4.92 17.30
CA ALA A 104 10.39 -4.58 17.12
C ALA A 104 10.73 -4.59 15.62
N SER A 105 11.57 -3.63 15.20
CA SER A 105 12.04 -3.60 13.82
C SER A 105 13.11 -4.67 13.59
N ASN A 106 12.96 -5.46 12.53
CA ASN A 106 13.90 -6.49 12.10
C ASN A 106 13.81 -6.67 10.56
N LYS A 107 14.34 -7.78 10.04
CA LYS A 107 14.33 -8.08 8.59
C LYS A 107 12.91 -8.16 8.01
N ASP A 108 11.98 -8.77 8.74
CA ASP A 108 10.63 -9.07 8.27
C ASP A 108 9.58 -8.13 8.88
N CYS A 109 9.98 -7.21 9.77
CA CYS A 109 9.11 -6.25 10.43
C CYS A 109 9.74 -4.85 10.39
N LYS A 110 9.01 -3.88 9.85
CA LYS A 110 9.39 -2.45 9.92
C LYS A 110 8.32 -1.67 10.66
N ILE A 111 8.74 -0.72 11.46
CA ILE A 111 7.83 0.23 12.12
C ILE A 111 8.08 1.58 11.49
N LEU A 112 7.02 2.18 10.97
CA LEU A 112 7.04 3.47 10.30
C LEU A 112 6.08 4.42 11.03
N ASP A 113 6.38 5.70 10.98
CA ASP A 113 5.48 6.72 11.51
C ASP A 113 4.33 6.95 10.52
N ASN A 114 3.16 7.38 10.99
CA ASN A 114 2.01 7.63 10.11
C ASN A 114 2.34 8.64 8.99
N GLU A 115 3.25 9.58 9.28
CA GLU A 115 3.74 10.60 8.35
C GLU A 115 4.51 10.00 7.17
N ASP A 116 5.18 8.85 7.36
CA ASP A 116 5.91 8.14 6.29
C ASP A 116 4.96 7.63 5.19
N PHE A 117 3.67 7.47 5.50
CA PHE A 117 2.63 7.06 4.56
C PHE A 117 1.93 8.25 3.88
N GLY A 118 2.38 9.48 4.14
CA GLY A 118 1.84 10.70 3.57
C GLY A 118 1.89 10.70 2.05
N TYR A 119 0.73 10.59 1.40
CA TYR A 119 0.61 10.75 -0.04
C TYR A 119 0.36 12.22 -0.39
N THR A 120 1.38 12.94 -0.85
CA THR A 120 1.19 14.26 -1.45
C THR A 120 1.05 14.11 -2.97
N LYS A 121 -0.17 14.22 -3.49
CA LYS A 121 -0.39 14.35 -4.94
C LYS A 121 0.01 15.76 -5.37
N ILE A 122 1.26 15.94 -5.79
CA ILE A 122 1.67 17.18 -6.45
C ILE A 122 1.24 17.07 -7.91
N ILE A 123 0.34 17.95 -8.34
CA ILE A 123 0.06 18.14 -9.76
C ILE A 123 1.23 18.93 -10.32
N ILE A 124 2.11 18.25 -11.06
CA ILE A 124 3.15 18.93 -11.82
C ILE A 124 2.53 19.31 -13.16
N GLU A 125 2.14 20.57 -13.29
CA GLU A 125 1.72 21.11 -14.58
C GLU A 125 2.97 21.32 -15.44
N LYS A 126 3.10 20.55 -16.52
CA LYS A 126 4.14 20.79 -17.51
C LYS A 126 3.69 21.97 -18.39
N PRO A 127 4.53 22.99 -18.59
CA PRO A 127 4.23 24.01 -19.59
C PRO A 127 4.06 23.33 -20.96
N LYS A 128 3.08 23.79 -21.75
CA LYS A 128 2.90 23.32 -23.13
C LYS A 128 4.20 23.49 -23.90
N SER A 129 4.51 22.55 -24.79
CA SER A 129 5.68 22.71 -25.66
C SER A 129 5.52 23.95 -26.54
N ILE A 130 6.65 24.50 -26.99
CA ILE A 130 6.68 25.70 -27.82
C ILE A 130 5.84 25.54 -29.08
N GLU A 131 5.83 24.35 -29.68
CA GLU A 131 5.03 24.04 -30.86
C GLU A 131 3.53 24.03 -30.54
N ALA A 132 3.14 23.43 -29.41
CA ALA A 132 1.75 23.38 -28.97
C ALA A 132 1.21 24.74 -28.46
N LEU A 133 2.10 25.67 -28.10
CA LEU A 133 1.74 27.06 -27.77
C LEU A 133 1.41 27.87 -29.02
N LYS A 134 2.06 27.60 -30.16
CA LYS A 134 1.80 28.32 -31.42
C LYS A 134 0.39 28.07 -31.96
N ASP A 135 -0.15 26.89 -31.72
CA ASP A 135 -1.49 26.48 -32.16
C ASP A 135 -2.60 26.81 -31.13
N ASP A 136 -2.25 27.45 -30.00
CA ASP A 136 -3.20 27.80 -28.94
C ASP A 136 -3.82 29.19 -29.17
N GLU A 137 -5.13 29.24 -29.37
CA GLU A 137 -5.87 30.49 -29.60
C GLU A 137 -5.74 31.51 -28.45
N LYS A 138 -5.53 31.05 -27.21
CA LYS A 138 -5.30 31.94 -26.06
C LYS A 138 -3.88 32.51 -26.07
N PHE A 139 -2.90 31.72 -26.53
CA PHE A 139 -1.52 32.18 -26.73
C PHE A 139 -1.43 33.22 -27.86
N ALA A 140 -2.16 33.00 -28.96
CA ALA A 140 -2.19 33.93 -30.10
C ALA A 140 -2.69 35.34 -29.74
N LYS A 141 -3.49 35.46 -28.67
CA LYS A 141 -4.08 36.73 -28.17
C LYS A 141 -3.20 37.47 -27.17
N LEU A 142 -2.06 36.92 -26.76
CA LEU A 142 -1.12 37.57 -25.85
C LEU A 142 -0.27 38.63 -26.58
N LYS A 143 -0.18 39.83 -25.99
CA LYS A 143 0.56 40.97 -26.58
C LYS A 143 2.09 40.80 -26.54
N ASP A 144 2.60 40.03 -25.57
CA ASP A 144 4.04 39.82 -25.34
C ASP A 144 4.52 38.40 -25.73
N LYS A 145 3.87 37.77 -26.72
CA LYS A 145 4.16 36.39 -27.15
C LYS A 145 5.62 36.15 -27.55
N ASP A 146 6.32 37.17 -28.06
CA ASP A 146 7.71 37.09 -28.54
C ASP A 146 8.76 37.04 -27.41
N LYS A 147 8.36 37.30 -26.15
CA LYS A 147 9.23 37.16 -24.96
C LYS A 147 9.08 35.81 -24.25
N ILE A 148 8.06 35.04 -24.61
CA ILE A 148 7.68 33.75 -23.97
C ILE A 148 8.15 32.55 -24.82
N LEU A 149 8.33 32.79 -26.13
CA LEU A 149 8.98 31.89 -27.11
C LEU A 149 10.51 31.96 -26.97
#